data_AF-A0A453K7L2-F1
#
_entry.id   AF-A0A453K7L2-F1
#
_cell.length_a   1.000
_cell.length_b   1.000
_cell.length_c   1.000
_cell.angle_alpha   90.00
_cell.angle_beta   90.00
_cell.angle_gamma   90.00
#
_symmetry.space_group_name_H-M   'P 1'
#
loop_
_entity.id
_entity.type
_entity.pdbx_description
1 polymer ?
#
loop_
_entity_poly.entity_id
_entity_poly.type
_entity_poly.pdbx_seq_one_letter_code
_entity_poly.pdbx_strand_id
1 'polypeptide(L)'
;MDDRKTVAWGEGHNSWVSGVAFDPYWSPPNADGTGENAVYRFGSVGQDTQLLLWDLAMDEIVVPLRHPSGGSPTFSSGSPSAHWDSACPPTGILQPSPRMRDVPKLSPLVAHRVHADLLSGVVFSTESIVTICREGLIKIWARPGHSENNQQSNSSELALSNTVSKDRAITSFSKASGSSFKQPSLLGLT
;
A
#
# COMPACT_ATOMS: atom_id res chain seq x y z
N MET A 1 -5.44 -28.41 2.36
CA MET A 1 -5.86 -27.41 1.37
C MET A 1 -6.81 -26.49 2.06
N ASP A 2 -6.34 -25.26 2.14
CA ASP A 2 -6.70 -24.22 3.09
C ASP A 2 -8.15 -23.76 2.93
N ASP A 3 -8.78 -23.40 4.04
CA ASP A 3 -10.10 -22.79 4.05
C ASP A 3 -10.13 -21.65 3.02
N ARG A 4 -10.96 -21.76 1.97
CA ARG A 4 -11.18 -20.69 0.99
C ARG A 4 -12.06 -19.59 1.59
N LYS A 5 -11.57 -18.95 2.64
CA LYS A 5 -12.28 -17.93 3.42
C LYS A 5 -11.60 -16.57 3.31
N THR A 6 -12.41 -15.52 3.40
CA THR A 6 -11.89 -14.16 3.58
C THR A 6 -11.19 -14.07 4.94
N VAL A 7 -9.93 -13.64 4.93
CA VAL A 7 -9.11 -13.53 6.16
C VAL A 7 -9.11 -12.11 6.73
N ALA A 8 -9.23 -11.09 5.88
CA ALA A 8 -9.24 -9.69 6.28
C ALA A 8 -9.94 -8.83 5.22
N TRP A 9 -10.34 -7.62 5.60
CA TRP A 9 -10.72 -6.54 4.69
C TRP A 9 -10.10 -5.23 5.15
N GLY A 10 -10.02 -4.21 4.30
CA GLY A 10 -9.45 -2.91 4.66
C GLY A 10 -10.16 -1.77 3.96
N GLU A 11 -10.17 -0.60 4.60
CA GLU A 11 -10.69 0.66 4.05
C GLU A 11 -9.57 1.69 4.10
N GLY A 12 -9.34 2.42 3.01
CA GLY A 12 -8.28 3.42 2.98
C GLY A 12 -8.24 4.26 1.71
N HIS A 13 -8.43 3.65 0.53
CA HIS A 13 -8.54 4.42 -0.71
C HIS A 13 -9.84 5.22 -0.76
N ASN A 14 -9.75 6.44 -1.29
CA ASN A 14 -10.90 7.34 -1.50
C ASN A 14 -11.53 7.17 -2.90
N SER A 15 -11.07 6.19 -3.66
CA SER A 15 -11.55 5.83 -4.99
C SER A 15 -11.21 4.36 -5.28
N TRP A 16 -11.42 3.91 -6.51
CA TRP A 16 -11.17 2.51 -6.89
C TRP A 16 -9.69 2.16 -6.81
N VAL A 17 -9.41 1.01 -6.19
CA VAL A 17 -8.11 0.35 -6.22
C VAL A 17 -7.83 -0.10 -7.66
N SER A 18 -6.67 0.28 -8.18
CA SER A 18 -6.24 -0.02 -9.55
C SER A 18 -5.06 -1.00 -9.61
N GLY A 19 -4.35 -1.21 -8.50
CA GLY A 19 -3.27 -2.19 -8.41
C GLY A 19 -3.00 -2.61 -6.97
N VAL A 20 -2.60 -3.87 -6.80
CA VAL A 20 -2.17 -4.43 -5.51
C VAL A 20 -0.96 -5.33 -5.75
N ALA A 21 0.00 -5.32 -4.82
CA ALA A 21 1.16 -6.19 -4.88
C ALA A 21 1.69 -6.48 -3.48
N PHE A 22 2.04 -7.74 -3.21
CA PHE A 22 2.83 -8.09 -2.02
C PHE A 22 4.27 -7.60 -2.17
N ASP A 23 4.89 -7.29 -1.04
CA ASP A 23 6.31 -6.97 -0.97
C ASP A 23 7.11 -8.19 -0.49
N PRO A 24 7.68 -9.02 -1.38
CA PRO A 24 8.45 -10.20 -0.99
C PRO A 24 9.85 -9.84 -0.47
N TYR A 25 10.26 -8.58 -0.57
CA TYR A 25 11.60 -8.11 -0.20
C TYR A 25 11.62 -7.39 1.15
N TRP A 26 10.48 -7.28 1.81
CA TRP A 26 10.38 -6.72 3.15
C TRP A 26 10.32 -7.84 4.20
N SER A 27 11.07 -7.65 5.29
CA SER A 27 11.00 -8.48 6.50
C SER A 27 10.65 -7.65 7.73
N PRO A 28 9.84 -8.19 8.66
CA PRO A 28 9.59 -7.52 9.92
C PRO A 28 10.88 -7.39 10.75
N PRO A 29 11.10 -6.27 11.45
CA PRO A 29 12.31 -6.04 12.24
C PRO A 29 12.57 -7.11 13.32
N ASN A 30 11.52 -7.76 13.80
CA ASN A 30 11.55 -8.73 14.91
C ASN A 30 11.28 -10.16 14.44
N ALA A 31 11.69 -10.53 13.22
CA ALA A 31 11.60 -11.93 12.79
C ALA A 31 12.58 -12.78 13.62
N ASP A 32 12.11 -13.31 14.73
CA ASP A 32 12.78 -14.21 15.68
C ASP A 32 13.12 -15.59 15.08
N GLY A 33 12.90 -15.78 13.78
CA GLY A 33 13.24 -17.01 13.04
C GLY A 33 12.36 -18.20 13.40
N THR A 34 11.55 -18.10 14.46
CA THR A 34 10.58 -19.10 14.91
C THR A 34 9.37 -19.21 13.97
N GLY A 35 9.15 -18.22 13.10
CA GLY A 35 8.08 -18.25 12.09
C GLY A 35 6.67 -18.21 12.69
N GLU A 36 6.56 -17.98 14.01
CA GLU A 36 5.30 -18.00 14.74
C GLU A 36 4.47 -16.72 14.54
N ASN A 37 5.12 -15.60 14.18
CA ASN A 37 4.47 -14.31 13.92
C ASN A 37 4.72 -13.83 12.48
N ALA A 38 4.14 -14.55 11.51
CA ALA A 38 4.26 -14.19 10.11
C ALA A 38 3.50 -12.88 9.81
N VAL A 39 4.24 -11.83 9.41
CA VAL A 39 3.67 -10.56 8.95
C VAL A 39 3.95 -10.38 7.47
N TYR A 40 2.90 -10.22 6.68
CA TYR A 40 3.02 -9.89 5.25
C TYR A 40 2.82 -8.40 5.04
N ARG A 41 3.67 -7.78 4.22
CA ARG A 41 3.44 -6.44 3.70
C ARG A 41 2.94 -6.48 2.27
N PHE A 42 1.95 -5.66 1.97
CA PHE A 42 1.52 -5.40 0.61
C PHE A 42 1.21 -3.92 0.41
N GLY A 43 1.27 -3.49 -0.84
CA GLY A 43 0.88 -2.15 -1.26
C GLY A 43 -0.35 -2.18 -2.15
N SER A 44 -1.12 -1.11 -2.10
CA SER A 44 -2.19 -0.84 -3.05
C SER A 44 -2.08 0.56 -3.61
N VAL A 45 -2.49 0.72 -4.86
CA VAL A 45 -2.62 2.02 -5.52
C VAL A 45 -4.02 2.21 -6.04
N GLY A 46 -4.47 3.46 -6.10
CA GLY A 46 -5.83 3.79 -6.48
C GLY A 46 -5.95 4.99 -7.41
N GLN A 47 -7.16 5.15 -7.96
CA GLN A 47 -7.56 6.33 -8.73
C GLN A 47 -7.60 7.61 -7.89
N ASP A 48 -7.47 7.50 -6.56
CA ASP A 48 -7.24 8.63 -5.66
C ASP A 48 -5.79 9.13 -5.66
N THR A 49 -4.93 8.55 -6.51
CA THR A 49 -3.52 8.91 -6.71
C THR A 49 -2.62 8.59 -5.51
N GLN A 50 -3.11 7.73 -4.62
CA GLN A 50 -2.42 7.34 -3.39
C GLN A 50 -1.76 5.96 -3.52
N LEU A 51 -0.60 5.81 -2.89
CA LEU A 51 0.00 4.54 -2.52
C LEU A 51 -0.31 4.30 -1.04
N LEU A 52 -0.94 3.18 -0.75
CA LEU A 52 -1.15 2.69 0.61
C LEU A 52 -0.26 1.48 0.87
N LEU A 53 0.30 1.37 2.07
CA LEU A 53 1.01 0.18 2.55
C LEU A 53 0.22 -0.44 3.70
N TRP A 54 0.19 -1.76 3.73
CA TRP A 54 -0.62 -2.56 4.65
C TRP A 54 0.21 -3.67 5.27
N ASP A 55 -0.07 -3.96 6.53
CA ASP A 55 0.49 -5.10 7.24
C ASP A 55 -0.62 -6.11 7.54
N LEU A 56 -0.33 -7.37 7.29
CA LEU A 56 -1.17 -8.51 7.61
C LEU A 56 -0.39 -9.44 8.55
N ALA A 57 -0.57 -9.23 9.84
CA ALA A 57 -0.02 -10.08 10.90
C ALA A 57 -0.93 -11.30 11.10
N MET A 58 -0.42 -12.51 10.86
CA MET A 58 -1.23 -13.74 10.81
C MET A 58 -1.73 -14.20 12.19
N ASP A 59 -1.02 -13.83 13.24
CA ASP A 59 -1.35 -14.04 14.66
C ASP A 59 -2.50 -13.12 15.15
N GLU A 60 -2.65 -11.94 14.55
CA GLU A 60 -3.71 -10.99 14.88
C GLU A 60 -5.05 -11.27 14.16
N ILE A 61 -5.09 -12.22 13.22
CA ILE A 61 -6.30 -12.56 12.42
C ILE A 61 -7.25 -13.47 13.20
N VAL A 62 -7.55 -13.10 14.44
CA VAL A 62 -8.60 -13.74 15.22
C VAL A 62 -9.93 -13.16 14.78
N VAL A 63 -10.81 -14.00 14.22
CA VAL A 63 -12.20 -13.62 13.93
C VAL A 63 -12.81 -13.03 15.22
N PRO A 64 -13.42 -11.84 15.19
CA PRO A 64 -14.07 -11.28 16.36
C PRO A 64 -15.12 -12.26 16.90
N LEU A 65 -14.79 -13.02 17.95
CA LEU A 65 -15.69 -14.00 18.54
C LEU A 65 -16.73 -13.25 19.37
N ARG A 66 -17.77 -12.74 18.73
CA ARG A 66 -18.94 -12.25 19.46
C ARG A 66 -19.86 -13.42 19.72
N HIS A 67 -19.88 -13.85 20.98
CA HIS A 67 -20.95 -14.65 21.53
C HIS A 67 -22.28 -13.98 21.15
N PRO A 68 -23.27 -14.71 20.61
CA PRO A 68 -24.60 -14.14 20.45
C PRO A 68 -25.10 -13.79 21.84
N SER A 69 -25.03 -12.49 22.19
CA SER A 69 -25.75 -11.97 23.33
C SER A 69 -27.22 -12.18 23.01
N GLY A 70 -27.89 -12.97 23.85
CA GLY A 70 -29.23 -13.52 23.60
C GLY A 70 -30.19 -12.53 22.96
N GLY A 71 -30.63 -12.88 21.74
CA GLY A 71 -31.80 -12.30 21.09
C GLY A 71 -32.89 -13.37 21.03
N SER A 72 -33.98 -13.15 21.76
CA SER A 72 -35.14 -14.03 21.88
C SER A 72 -35.72 -14.52 20.54
N PRO A 73 -36.38 -15.70 20.51
CA PRO A 73 -37.06 -16.18 19.32
C PRO A 73 -38.41 -15.47 19.20
N THR A 74 -38.52 -14.46 18.35
CA THR A 74 -39.83 -13.98 17.92
C THR A 74 -40.05 -14.37 16.48
N PHE A 75 -40.77 -15.47 16.32
CA PHE A 75 -41.49 -15.82 15.10
C PHE A 75 -42.32 -14.61 14.68
N SER A 76 -42.05 -14.05 13.51
CA SER A 76 -42.93 -13.06 12.90
C SER A 76 -43.06 -13.38 11.43
N SER A 77 -44.22 -13.95 11.14
CA SER A 77 -44.82 -14.20 9.83
C SER A 77 -44.75 -12.95 8.95
N GLY A 78 -44.35 -13.13 7.68
CA GLY A 78 -44.67 -12.20 6.60
C GLY A 78 -43.59 -11.21 6.18
N SER A 79 -42.69 -11.62 5.28
CA SER A 79 -42.14 -10.80 4.18
C SER A 79 -41.42 -11.73 3.20
N PRO A 80 -41.55 -11.53 1.88
CA PRO A 80 -41.07 -12.51 0.90
C PRO A 80 -39.54 -12.53 0.95
N SER A 81 -38.98 -13.65 1.39
CA SER A 81 -37.57 -13.95 1.17
C SER A 81 -37.31 -13.77 -0.32
N ALA A 82 -36.46 -12.80 -0.67
CA ALA A 82 -35.94 -12.72 -2.02
C ALA A 82 -35.32 -14.09 -2.32
N HIS A 83 -35.97 -14.83 -3.21
CA HIS A 83 -35.60 -16.17 -3.59
C HIS A 83 -34.25 -16.08 -4.32
N TRP A 84 -33.17 -16.34 -3.60
CA TRP A 84 -31.85 -16.57 -4.19
C TRP A 84 -31.44 -18.03 -4.04
N ASP A 85 -32.17 -18.80 -3.22
CA ASP A 85 -31.88 -20.20 -2.92
C ASP A 85 -32.08 -21.14 -4.14
N SER A 86 -32.84 -20.74 -5.15
CA SER A 86 -33.02 -21.53 -6.39
C SER A 86 -32.10 -21.12 -7.54
N ALA A 87 -31.20 -20.16 -7.34
CA ALA A 87 -30.19 -19.79 -8.33
C ALA A 87 -28.88 -20.59 -8.19
N CYS A 88 -28.88 -21.69 -7.43
CA CYS A 88 -27.76 -22.62 -7.37
C CYS A 88 -27.75 -23.50 -8.64
N PRO A 89 -26.83 -23.31 -9.59
CA PRO A 89 -26.63 -24.30 -10.65
C PRO A 89 -26.07 -25.59 -9.99
N PRO A 90 -26.25 -26.77 -10.59
CA PRO A 90 -25.80 -28.05 -10.03
C PRO A 90 -24.27 -28.18 -9.86
N THR A 91 -23.49 -27.14 -10.18
CA THR A 91 -22.04 -27.23 -10.40
C THR A 91 -21.21 -26.17 -9.64
N GLY A 92 -21.77 -25.44 -8.66
CA GLY A 92 -20.96 -24.46 -7.92
C GLY A 92 -21.56 -24.00 -6.61
N ILE A 93 -20.93 -24.37 -5.50
CA ILE A 93 -21.23 -23.82 -4.17
C ILE A 93 -20.63 -22.41 -4.11
N LEU A 94 -21.40 -21.39 -4.47
CA LEU A 94 -21.05 -20.02 -4.15
C LEU A 94 -21.27 -19.83 -2.64
N GLN A 95 -20.18 -19.84 -1.87
CA GLN A 95 -20.22 -19.50 -0.46
C GLN A 95 -20.65 -18.02 -0.32
N PRO A 96 -21.67 -17.70 0.48
CA PRO A 96 -22.05 -16.31 0.73
C PRO A 96 -20.87 -15.50 1.27
N SER A 97 -20.73 -14.25 0.82
CA SER A 97 -19.69 -13.35 1.33
C SER A 97 -19.90 -13.12 2.84
N PRO A 98 -18.86 -13.28 3.68
CA PRO A 98 -18.95 -12.97 5.10
C PRO A 98 -19.36 -11.51 5.34
N ARG A 99 -20.01 -11.23 6.47
CA ARG A 99 -20.28 -9.83 6.84
C ARG A 99 -18.96 -9.16 7.21
N MET A 100 -18.82 -7.88 6.87
CA MET A 100 -17.61 -7.10 7.20
C MET A 100 -17.28 -7.12 8.70
N ARG A 101 -18.29 -7.19 9.58
CA ARG A 101 -18.08 -7.26 11.04
C ARG A 101 -17.54 -8.61 11.53
N ASP A 102 -17.66 -9.65 10.72
CA ASP A 102 -17.22 -11.02 11.04
C ASP A 102 -15.80 -11.29 10.49
N VAL A 103 -15.18 -10.29 9.83
CA VAL A 103 -13.85 -10.38 9.24
C VAL A 103 -12.98 -9.26 9.83
N PRO A 104 -11.74 -9.53 10.26
CA PRO A 104 -10.81 -8.50 10.73
C PRO A 104 -10.63 -7.34 9.74
N LYS A 105 -10.65 -6.10 10.24
CA LYS A 105 -10.41 -4.87 9.48
C LYS A 105 -8.96 -4.43 9.61
N LEU A 106 -8.25 -4.33 8.50
CA LEU A 106 -6.92 -3.75 8.41
C LEU A 106 -6.99 -2.23 8.32
N SER A 107 -6.00 -1.57 8.92
CA SER A 107 -5.75 -0.14 8.74
C SER A 107 -4.48 0.04 7.90
N PRO A 108 -4.43 1.02 6.98
CA PRO A 108 -3.21 1.28 6.23
C PRO A 108 -2.12 1.82 7.16
N LEU A 109 -0.91 1.28 7.04
CA LEU A 109 0.29 1.76 7.73
C LEU A 109 0.73 3.12 7.16
N VAL A 110 0.60 3.28 5.83
CA VAL A 110 0.93 4.50 5.10
C VAL A 110 -0.21 4.79 4.13
N ALA A 111 -0.54 6.07 3.97
CA ALA A 111 -1.36 6.58 2.87
C ALA A 111 -0.70 7.85 2.32
N HIS A 112 -0.20 7.80 1.10
CA HIS A 112 0.57 8.90 0.52
C HIS A 112 0.18 9.17 -0.92
N ARG A 113 -0.13 10.43 -1.24
CA ARG A 113 -0.36 10.86 -2.63
C ARG A 113 0.95 10.88 -3.38
N VAL A 114 1.12 9.93 -4.31
CA VAL A 114 2.38 9.73 -5.03
C VAL A 114 2.35 10.28 -6.44
N HIS A 115 1.19 10.49 -7.05
CA HIS A 115 1.04 11.04 -8.41
C HIS A 115 0.02 12.18 -8.48
N ALA A 116 0.08 12.97 -9.54
CA ALA A 116 -0.94 13.98 -9.83
C ALA A 116 -2.20 13.34 -10.43
N ASP A 117 -1.99 12.31 -11.25
CA ASP A 117 -3.01 11.59 -12.01
C ASP A 117 -3.23 10.14 -11.52
N LEU A 118 -4.21 9.47 -12.13
CA LEU A 118 -4.72 8.17 -11.71
C LEU A 118 -3.64 7.08 -11.80
N LEU A 119 -3.36 6.43 -10.68
CA LEU A 119 -2.44 5.30 -10.65
C LEU A 119 -3.00 4.10 -11.40
N SER A 120 -2.13 3.36 -12.08
CA SER A 120 -2.46 2.15 -12.84
C SER A 120 -1.69 0.92 -12.37
N GLY A 121 -0.60 1.07 -11.60
CA GLY A 121 0.15 -0.07 -11.10
C GLY A 121 1.17 0.26 -10.01
N VAL A 122 1.54 -0.78 -9.27
CA VAL A 122 2.62 -0.80 -8.27
C VAL A 122 3.39 -2.11 -8.36
N VAL A 123 4.71 -2.05 -8.24
CA VAL A 123 5.61 -3.22 -8.20
C VAL A 123 6.63 -3.03 -7.10
N PHE A 124 6.86 -4.08 -6.32
CA PHE A 124 7.94 -4.14 -5.35
C PHE A 124 9.13 -4.87 -5.97
N SER A 125 10.33 -4.30 -5.82
CA SER A 125 11.61 -4.91 -6.21
C SER A 125 12.54 -4.98 -4.99
N THR A 126 13.69 -5.65 -5.13
CA THR A 126 14.72 -5.73 -4.08
C THR A 126 15.23 -4.35 -3.64
N GLU A 127 15.23 -3.37 -4.54
CA GLU A 127 15.87 -2.07 -4.32
C GLU A 127 14.88 -0.92 -4.21
N SER A 128 13.64 -1.09 -4.70
CA SER A 128 12.69 0.01 -4.80
C SER A 128 11.23 -0.43 -4.85
N ILE A 129 10.34 0.53 -4.62
CA ILE A 129 8.92 0.47 -4.98
C ILE A 129 8.74 1.29 -6.25
N VAL A 130 8.09 0.72 -7.27
CA VAL A 130 7.81 1.39 -8.54
C VAL A 130 6.31 1.61 -8.66
N THR A 131 5.91 2.81 -9.05
CA THR A 131 4.50 3.17 -9.29
C THR A 131 4.36 3.82 -10.66
N ILE A 132 3.25 3.56 -11.34
CA ILE A 132 2.93 4.11 -12.66
C ILE A 132 1.51 4.68 -12.70
N CYS A 133 1.32 5.79 -13.40
CA CYS A 133 0.00 6.40 -13.66
C CYS A 133 -0.45 6.19 -15.13
N ARG A 134 -1.71 6.54 -15.44
CA ARG A 134 -2.31 6.35 -16.79
C ARG A 134 -1.64 7.19 -17.88
N GLU A 135 -0.96 8.26 -17.50
CA GLU A 135 -0.20 9.17 -18.35
C GLU A 135 1.20 8.61 -18.66
N GLY A 136 1.54 7.45 -18.09
CA GLY A 136 2.81 6.78 -18.31
C GLY A 136 3.96 7.31 -17.44
N LEU A 137 3.68 8.17 -16.46
CA LEU A 137 4.71 8.63 -15.53
C LEU A 137 5.05 7.54 -14.53
N ILE A 138 6.34 7.23 -14.41
CA ILE A 138 6.86 6.24 -13.48
C ILE A 138 7.59 6.98 -12.35
N LYS A 139 7.31 6.57 -11.11
CA LYS A 139 8.08 6.99 -9.94
C LYS A 139 8.70 5.80 -9.25
N ILE A 140 9.98 5.95 -8.90
CA ILE A 140 10.80 4.94 -8.25
C ILE A 140 11.16 5.45 -6.86
N TRP A 141 10.82 4.65 -5.85
CA TRP A 141 11.04 4.96 -4.44
C TRP A 141 12.09 3.99 -3.92
N ALA A 142 13.34 4.45 -3.83
CA ALA A 142 14.45 3.63 -3.35
C ALA A 142 14.18 3.16 -1.91
N ARG A 143 14.45 1.88 -1.65
CA ARG A 143 14.41 1.34 -0.29
C ARG A 143 15.56 1.94 0.53
N PRO A 144 15.38 2.05 1.85
CA PRO A 144 16.51 2.33 2.74
C PRO A 144 17.60 1.27 2.52
N GLY A 145 18.79 1.71 2.13
CA GLY A 145 19.89 0.80 1.80
C GLY A 145 20.45 0.09 3.04
N HIS A 146 20.74 -1.20 2.90
CA HIS A 146 21.88 -1.79 3.58
C HIS A 146 23.12 -1.28 2.84
N SER A 147 23.70 -0.18 3.29
CA SER A 147 24.92 0.35 2.72
C SER A 147 26.09 -0.60 3.00
N GLU A 148 26.45 -1.46 2.04
CA GLU A 148 27.85 -1.82 1.89
C GLU A 148 28.54 -0.64 1.19
N ASN A 149 29.48 -0.03 1.91
CA ASN A 149 30.39 0.97 1.38
C ASN A 149 30.98 0.49 0.05
N ASN A 150 30.66 1.16 -1.06
CA ASN A 150 31.66 1.31 -2.10
C ASN A 150 31.58 2.70 -2.72
N GLN A 151 32.60 3.49 -2.43
CA GLN A 151 32.87 4.77 -3.04
C GLN A 151 33.17 4.58 -4.53
N GLN A 152 32.84 5.61 -5.30
CA GLN A 152 33.30 5.91 -6.66
C GLN A 152 32.65 5.13 -7.82
N SER A 153 31.76 5.80 -8.58
CA SER A 153 32.16 6.51 -9.83
C SER A 153 30.96 6.78 -10.76
N ASN A 154 30.64 8.08 -10.89
CA ASN A 154 30.29 8.80 -12.12
C ASN A 154 29.13 8.34 -13.03
N SER A 155 28.02 9.09 -12.93
CA SER A 155 27.35 9.83 -14.02
C SER A 155 27.37 9.26 -15.44
N SER A 156 26.18 8.99 -15.99
CA SER A 156 25.83 9.37 -17.37
C SER A 156 24.32 9.54 -17.57
N GLU A 157 23.87 10.80 -17.56
CA GLU A 157 22.67 11.18 -18.32
C GLU A 157 22.94 10.99 -19.81
N LEU A 158 22.08 10.24 -20.50
CA LEU A 158 22.09 10.14 -21.96
C LEU A 158 20.97 11.02 -22.53
N ALA A 159 21.30 12.27 -22.83
CA ALA A 159 20.54 13.10 -23.75
C ALA A 159 21.53 13.72 -24.75
N LEU A 160 21.56 13.18 -25.97
CA LEU A 160 22.25 13.78 -27.12
C LEU A 160 21.21 14.09 -28.19
N SER A 161 20.97 15.38 -28.44
CA SER A 161 20.86 15.88 -29.80
C SER A 161 21.16 17.38 -29.88
N ASN A 162 21.93 17.67 -30.93
CA ASN A 162 22.16 18.93 -31.63
C ASN A 162 23.36 19.80 -31.24
N THR A 163 24.06 20.11 -32.32
CA THR A 163 25.40 20.61 -32.52
C THR A 163 25.44 22.13 -32.63
N VAL A 164 26.67 22.65 -32.46
CA VAL A 164 27.29 23.82 -33.12
C VAL A 164 27.86 24.86 -32.15
N SER A 165 29.17 25.01 -32.31
CA SER A 165 30.17 25.80 -31.59
C SER A 165 29.97 27.32 -31.67
N LYS A 166 30.35 28.05 -30.60
CA LYS A 166 31.28 29.20 -30.69
C LYS A 166 31.75 29.69 -29.30
N ASP A 167 33.06 29.85 -29.16
CA ASP A 167 33.77 30.42 -28.02
C ASP A 167 33.34 31.85 -27.64
N ARG A 168 33.32 32.15 -26.34
CA ARG A 168 33.94 33.37 -25.75
C ARG A 168 33.98 33.30 -24.22
N ALA A 169 35.18 33.40 -23.65
CA ALA A 169 35.41 33.62 -22.22
C ALA A 169 35.09 35.08 -21.82
N ILE A 170 34.72 35.31 -20.53
CA ILE A 170 35.28 36.32 -19.60
C ILE A 170 34.37 36.48 -18.34
N THR A 171 35.04 36.48 -17.17
CA THR A 171 34.73 37.02 -15.82
C THR A 171 33.66 36.40 -14.88
N SER A 172 34.21 35.76 -13.83
CA SER A 172 33.92 35.86 -12.38
C SER A 172 32.70 36.66 -11.87
N PHE A 173 31.99 36.13 -10.86
CA PHE A 173 31.77 36.74 -9.53
C PHE A 173 31.06 35.78 -8.52
N SER A 174 31.72 35.62 -7.35
CA SER A 174 31.26 35.34 -5.97
C SER A 174 29.92 34.65 -5.60
N LYS A 175 30.06 33.47 -4.96
CA LYS A 175 29.84 33.11 -3.53
C LYS A 175 28.48 33.26 -2.80
N ALA A 176 28.16 32.18 -2.07
CA ALA A 176 27.44 32.03 -0.78
C ALA A 176 25.90 31.98 -0.81
N SER A 177 25.29 30.84 -0.40
CA SER A 177 24.88 30.47 0.99
C SER A 177 23.49 31.03 1.32
N GLY A 178 22.51 30.33 1.89
CA GLY A 178 22.46 29.04 2.57
C GLY A 178 21.00 28.80 3.01
N SER A 179 20.72 27.56 3.40
CA SER A 179 19.42 27.10 3.89
C SER A 179 19.10 27.62 5.30
N SER A 180 17.81 27.68 5.65
CA SER A 180 17.39 27.45 7.04
C SER A 180 15.92 27.03 7.12
N PHE A 181 15.73 25.75 7.46
CA PHE A 181 14.48 25.22 7.99
C PHE A 181 14.27 25.74 9.41
N LYS A 182 13.06 26.18 9.76
CA LYS A 182 12.63 26.40 11.15
C LYS A 182 11.51 25.42 11.51
N GLN A 183 11.73 24.69 12.61
CA GLN A 183 10.78 23.83 13.28
C GLN A 183 10.04 24.65 14.36
N PRO A 184 8.71 24.53 14.54
CA PRO A 184 8.03 25.18 15.66
C PRO A 184 7.97 24.29 16.90
N SER A 185 8.29 24.89 18.05
CA SER A 185 8.25 24.31 19.40
C SER A 185 6.84 24.32 20.00
N LEU A 186 6.47 23.23 20.69
CA LEU A 186 5.28 23.12 21.53
C LEU A 186 5.31 24.09 22.73
N LEU A 187 4.19 24.75 23.00
CA LEU A 187 3.94 25.47 24.25
C LEU A 187 3.05 24.62 25.17
N GLY A 188 3.53 24.42 26.40
CA GLY A 188 2.78 23.79 27.49
C GLY A 188 1.73 24.72 28.07
N LEU A 189 0.60 24.14 28.45
CA LEU A 189 -0.46 24.76 29.22
C LEU A 189 -0.13 24.67 30.72
N THR A 190 -0.40 25.78 31.42
CA THR A 190 -0.44 25.91 32.89
C THR A 190 -1.56 25.09 33.52
#